data_AF-A0A519H8M4-F1
#
_entry.id   AF-A0A519H8M4-F1
#
_cell.length_a   1.000
_cell.length_b   1.000
_cell.length_c   1.000
_cell.angle_alpha   90.00
_cell.angle_beta   90.00
_cell.angle_gamma   90.00
#
_symmetry.space_group_name_H-M   'P 1'
#
loop_
_entity.id
_entity.type
_entity.pdbx_description
1 polymer ?
#
loop_
_entity_poly.entity_id
_entity_poly.type
_entity_poly.pdbx_seq_one_letter_code
_entity_poly.pdbx_strand_id
1 'polypeptide(L)'
;GEVTRGDDGVAIAVEAVGVVADHRQVGALGVKPADLSVIRYDANGLDCYGNAVIATRDFAEKNPKTTTAFVKAVNRGMKEMVAQPKAGLEALKLRDPLINMDVEAGRMTLYIKELLLTPNVKDNGFSSVSTARLQKSIDAVVEAFGAKTTATPASLYTERFLPPKAERIPPAYHE
;
A
#
# COMPACT_ATOMS: atom_id res chain seq x y z
N GLY A 1 -11.26 30.86 -5.88
CA GLY A 1 -9.79 30.98 -5.90
C GLY A 1 -9.26 29.66 -6.38
N GLU A 2 -8.52 29.67 -7.49
CA GLU A 2 -7.97 28.50 -8.14
C GLU A 2 -7.22 27.56 -7.17
N VAL A 3 -7.55 26.27 -7.27
CA VAL A 3 -6.72 25.20 -6.70
C VAL A 3 -5.56 24.96 -7.68
N THR A 4 -4.54 25.82 -7.61
CA THR A 4 -3.22 25.52 -8.19
C THR A 4 -2.39 24.81 -7.12
N ARG A 5 -2.45 23.48 -7.05
CA ARG A 5 -1.46 22.62 -6.35
C ARG A 5 -1.81 21.15 -6.56
N GLY A 6 -1.03 20.42 -7.36
CA GLY A 6 -1.13 18.95 -7.40
C GLY A 6 -0.44 18.20 -8.53
N ASP A 7 -0.19 18.81 -9.69
CA ASP A 7 0.11 18.03 -10.91
C ASP A 7 1.55 17.47 -11.03
N ASP A 8 2.43 17.80 -10.08
CA ASP A 8 3.86 17.47 -10.19
C ASP A 8 4.29 16.22 -9.39
N GLY A 9 3.37 15.54 -8.71
CA GLY A 9 3.66 14.35 -7.92
C GLY A 9 3.75 13.08 -8.79
N VAL A 10 4.72 12.21 -8.53
CA VAL A 10 4.77 10.85 -9.09
C VAL A 10 4.90 9.84 -7.95
N ALA A 11 4.05 8.82 -7.97
CA ALA A 11 4.18 7.68 -7.07
C ALA A 11 5.44 6.88 -7.45
N ILE A 12 6.33 6.72 -6.49
CA ILE A 12 7.62 6.01 -6.63
C ILE A 12 7.61 4.66 -5.92
N ALA A 13 6.59 4.40 -5.10
CA ALA A 13 6.22 3.09 -4.57
C ALA A 13 4.72 3.08 -4.32
N VAL A 14 4.06 1.95 -4.54
CA VAL A 14 2.62 1.79 -4.34
C VAL A 14 2.37 0.49 -3.58
N GLU A 15 1.34 0.51 -2.76
CA GLU A 15 0.80 -0.59 -2.01
C GLU A 15 -0.63 -0.85 -2.49
N ALA A 16 -1.08 -2.11 -2.50
CA ALA A 16 -2.47 -2.42 -2.80
C ALA A 16 -3.34 -2.21 -1.55
N VAL A 17 -4.56 -1.69 -1.71
CA VAL A 17 -5.56 -1.65 -0.63
C VAL A 17 -6.63 -2.69 -0.90
N GLY A 18 -6.94 -3.45 0.15
CA GLY A 18 -8.24 -4.05 0.38
C GLY A 18 -8.73 -3.51 1.73
N VAL A 19 -10.00 -3.14 1.84
CA VAL A 19 -10.59 -2.90 3.15
C VAL A 19 -11.04 -4.25 3.68
N VAL A 20 -10.39 -4.72 4.74
CA VAL A 20 -10.97 -5.73 5.61
C VAL A 20 -11.33 -5.02 6.89
N ALA A 21 -12.63 -5.00 7.23
CA ALA A 21 -13.03 -4.62 8.57
C ALA A 21 -12.28 -5.54 9.54
N ASP A 22 -11.39 -4.98 10.35
CA ASP A 22 -10.66 -5.76 11.33
C ASP A 22 -11.64 -6.23 12.40
N HIS A 23 -12.18 -7.41 12.20
CA HIS A 23 -13.09 -8.09 13.12
C HIS A 23 -12.55 -8.14 14.55
N ARG A 24 -11.23 -8.05 14.76
CA ARG A 24 -10.63 -8.02 16.10
C ARG A 24 -10.78 -6.68 16.79
N GLN A 25 -10.79 -5.56 16.06
CA GLN A 25 -11.05 -4.25 16.63
C GLN A 25 -12.48 -4.15 17.16
N VAL A 26 -13.45 -4.72 16.43
CA VAL A 26 -14.84 -4.84 16.90
C VAL A 26 -15.00 -5.94 17.95
N GLY A 27 -14.18 -7.00 17.87
CA GLY A 27 -14.09 -8.03 18.90
C GLY A 27 -13.61 -7.50 20.25
N ALA A 28 -12.68 -6.55 20.27
CA ALA A 28 -12.27 -5.83 21.48
C ALA A 28 -13.42 -4.98 22.08
N LEU A 29 -14.42 -4.63 21.28
CA LEU A 29 -15.67 -4.00 21.69
C LEU A 29 -16.78 -5.02 22.03
N GLY A 30 -16.47 -6.33 22.01
CA GLY A 30 -17.39 -7.41 22.38
C GLY A 30 -18.26 -7.97 21.25
N VAL A 31 -18.05 -7.55 19.99
CA VAL A 31 -18.83 -8.03 18.84
C VAL A 31 -18.23 -9.34 18.29
N LYS A 32 -19.05 -10.37 18.10
CA LYS A 32 -18.56 -11.66 17.59
C LYS A 32 -18.32 -11.56 16.08
N PRO A 33 -17.31 -12.26 15.52
CA PRO A 33 -17.08 -12.27 14.08
C PRO A 33 -18.28 -12.71 13.24
N ALA A 34 -19.11 -13.62 13.77
CA ALA A 34 -20.34 -14.08 13.11
C ALA A 34 -21.41 -12.99 12.97
N ASP A 35 -21.33 -11.92 13.77
CA ASP A 35 -22.26 -10.80 13.75
C ASP A 35 -21.76 -9.67 12.82
N LEU A 36 -20.61 -9.84 12.17
CA LEU A 36 -20.01 -8.85 11.28
C LEU A 36 -20.35 -9.15 9.82
N SER A 37 -20.97 -8.18 9.16
CA SER A 37 -21.03 -8.15 7.69
C SER A 37 -19.80 -7.43 7.15
N VAL A 38 -18.91 -8.16 6.51
CA VAL A 38 -17.68 -7.59 5.92
C VAL A 38 -17.89 -7.39 4.43
N ILE A 39 -17.89 -6.13 3.98
CA ILE A 39 -17.94 -5.78 2.56
C ILE A 39 -16.50 -5.60 2.08
N ARG A 40 -16.04 -6.52 1.23
CA ARG A 40 -14.74 -6.36 0.58
C ARG A 40 -14.87 -5.58 -0.72
N TYR A 41 -14.08 -4.52 -0.87
CA TYR A 41 -14.19 -3.60 -2.00
C TYR A 41 -13.68 -4.25 -3.30
N ASP A 42 -12.63 -5.07 -3.22
CA ASP A 42 -12.09 -5.85 -4.33
C ASP A 42 -13.14 -6.83 -4.92
N ALA A 43 -13.94 -7.44 -4.06
CA ALA A 43 -15.05 -8.31 -4.46
C ALA A 43 -16.26 -7.56 -5.03
N ASN A 44 -16.29 -6.23 -4.90
CA ASN A 44 -17.39 -5.36 -5.36
C ASN A 44 -16.94 -4.37 -6.45
N GLY A 45 -15.88 -4.71 -7.20
CA GLY A 45 -15.44 -3.94 -8.37
C GLY A 45 -14.56 -2.72 -8.08
N LEU A 46 -14.25 -2.46 -6.81
CA LEU A 46 -13.37 -1.38 -6.36
C LEU A 46 -11.97 -1.94 -6.05
N ASP A 47 -11.26 -2.36 -7.11
CA ASP A 47 -9.88 -2.87 -7.03
C ASP A 47 -8.85 -1.73 -7.06
N CYS A 48 -8.94 -0.81 -6.09
CA CYS A 48 -8.11 0.40 -6.04
C CYS A 48 -6.71 0.13 -5.47
N TYR A 49 -5.75 0.99 -5.82
CA TYR A 49 -4.48 1.05 -5.10
C TYR A 49 -4.65 1.74 -3.76
N GLY A 50 -3.77 1.37 -2.84
CA GLY A 50 -3.75 1.85 -1.47
C GLY A 50 -2.79 2.98 -1.23
N ASN A 51 -1.89 2.78 -0.28
CA ASN A 51 -0.87 3.76 0.05
C ASN A 51 0.16 3.86 -1.07
N ALA A 52 0.77 5.04 -1.19
CA ALA A 52 1.89 5.26 -2.08
C ALA A 52 2.94 6.16 -1.42
N VAL A 53 4.20 5.91 -1.75
CA VAL A 53 5.26 6.90 -1.55
C VAL A 53 5.25 7.81 -2.76
N ILE A 54 5.08 9.10 -2.53
CA ILE A 54 4.98 10.12 -3.58
C ILE A 54 6.12 11.12 -3.40
N ALA A 55 6.79 11.46 -4.51
CA ALA A 55 7.75 12.54 -4.58
C ALA A 55 7.37 13.49 -5.72
N THR A 56 7.80 14.75 -5.65
CA THR A 56 7.67 15.64 -6.82
C THR A 56 8.59 15.14 -7.93
N ARG A 57 8.17 15.30 -9.19
CA ARG A 57 8.96 14.96 -10.38
C ARG A 57 10.32 15.63 -10.34
N ASP A 58 10.34 16.94 -10.06
CA ASP A 58 11.55 17.73 -9.94
C ASP A 58 12.54 17.16 -8.90
N PHE A 59 12.04 16.79 -7.71
CA PHE A 59 12.90 16.18 -6.69
C PHE A 59 13.45 14.84 -7.15
N ALA A 60 12.60 13.97 -7.73
CA ALA A 60 12.99 12.64 -8.15
C ALA A 60 14.00 12.67 -9.32
N GLU A 61 13.87 13.65 -10.22
CA GLU A 61 14.78 13.86 -11.34
C GLU A 61 16.12 14.46 -10.92
N LYS A 62 16.11 15.43 -9.99
CA LYS A 62 17.33 16.04 -9.44
C LYS A 62 18.07 15.14 -8.47
N ASN A 63 17.37 14.24 -7.77
CA ASN A 63 17.95 13.40 -6.70
C ASN A 63 17.73 11.89 -6.96
N PRO A 64 18.07 11.35 -8.15
CA PRO A 64 17.69 9.99 -8.52
C PRO A 64 18.34 8.93 -7.64
N LYS A 65 19.56 9.18 -7.13
CA LYS A 65 20.26 8.29 -6.19
C LYS A 65 19.53 8.21 -4.86
N THR A 66 19.14 9.35 -4.29
CA THR A 66 18.40 9.43 -3.03
C THR A 66 17.03 8.78 -3.15
N THR A 67 16.30 9.06 -4.22
CA THR A 67 14.98 8.46 -4.49
C THR A 67 15.09 6.94 -4.59
N THR A 68 16.03 6.43 -5.38
CA THR A 68 16.25 4.98 -5.52
C THR A 68 16.66 4.32 -4.20
N ALA A 69 17.55 4.96 -3.44
CA ALA A 69 18.00 4.46 -2.14
C ALA A 69 16.86 4.40 -1.12
N PHE A 70 16.01 5.43 -1.10
CA PHE A 70 14.82 5.46 -0.24
C PHE A 70 13.83 4.34 -0.60
N VAL A 71 13.48 4.19 -1.88
CA VAL A 71 12.58 3.13 -2.34
C VAL A 71 13.16 1.74 -2.02
N LYS A 72 14.47 1.55 -2.17
CA LYS A 72 15.16 0.31 -1.78
C LYS A 72 15.05 0.04 -0.27
N ALA A 73 15.22 1.06 0.56
CA ALA A 73 15.08 0.94 2.02
C ALA A 73 13.64 0.58 2.41
N VAL A 74 12.62 1.21 1.79
CA VAL A 74 11.21 0.88 2.01
C VAL A 74 10.91 -0.57 1.62
N ASN A 75 11.36 -1.02 0.44
CA ASN A 75 11.21 -2.41 -0.01
C ASN A 75 11.86 -3.40 0.95
N ARG A 76 13.06 -3.08 1.44
CA ARG A 76 13.76 -3.88 2.45
C ARG A 76 12.96 -3.95 3.75
N GLY A 77 12.46 -2.83 4.26
CA GLY A 77 11.65 -2.77 5.48
C GLY A 77 10.38 -3.62 5.38
N MET A 78 9.68 -3.57 4.24
CA MET A 78 8.51 -4.44 3.99
C MET A 78 8.89 -5.92 4.01
N LYS A 79 10.01 -6.31 3.40
CA LYS A 79 10.49 -7.70 3.42
C LYS A 79 10.83 -8.17 4.83
N GLU A 80 11.54 -7.34 5.59
CA GLU A 80 11.92 -7.65 6.98
C GLU A 80 10.68 -7.77 7.87
N MET A 81 9.68 -6.90 7.70
CA MET A 81 8.40 -6.99 8.39
C MET A 81 7.63 -8.27 8.05
N VAL A 82 7.60 -8.70 6.78
CA VAL A 82 6.97 -9.97 6.40
C VAL A 82 7.74 -11.16 6.98
N ALA A 83 9.07 -11.13 6.95
CA ALA A 83 9.91 -12.21 7.48
C ALA A 83 9.86 -12.30 9.01
N GLN A 84 9.73 -11.16 9.70
CA GLN A 84 9.74 -11.05 11.16
C GLN A 84 8.66 -10.07 11.67
N PRO A 85 7.37 -10.43 11.60
CA PRO A 85 6.28 -9.52 11.97
C PRO A 85 6.38 -8.99 13.41
N LYS A 86 6.85 -9.83 14.33
CA LYS A 86 7.06 -9.45 15.74
C LYS A 86 8.06 -8.30 15.88
N ALA A 87 9.19 -8.36 15.17
CA ALA A 87 10.19 -7.29 15.19
C ALA A 87 9.62 -5.99 14.61
N GLY A 88 8.76 -6.08 13.60
CA GLY A 88 8.01 -4.94 13.06
C GLY A 88 7.07 -4.30 14.10
N LEU A 89 6.35 -5.11 14.88
CA LEU A 89 5.48 -4.63 15.96
C LEU A 89 6.25 -4.02 17.12
N GLU A 90 7.39 -4.59 17.49
CA GLU A 90 8.28 -4.01 18.50
C GLU A 90 8.82 -2.65 18.06
N ALA A 91 9.23 -2.51 16.79
CA ALA A 91 9.61 -1.24 16.21
C ALA A 91 8.45 -0.21 16.21
N LEU A 92 7.22 -0.66 15.96
CA LEU A 92 6.02 0.18 16.03
C LEU A 92 5.75 0.65 17.47
N LYS A 93 5.86 -0.23 18.47
CA LYS A 93 5.67 0.10 19.89
C LYS A 93 6.65 1.15 20.41
N LEU A 94 7.89 1.14 19.91
CA LEU A 94 8.87 2.16 20.23
C LEU A 94 8.48 3.55 19.70
N ARG A 95 7.73 3.60 18.58
CA ARG A 95 7.24 4.84 17.97
C ARG A 95 5.92 5.31 18.56
N ASP A 96 5.04 4.37 18.87
CA ASP A 96 3.76 4.62 19.53
C ASP A 96 3.61 3.72 20.76
N PRO A 97 3.99 4.22 21.96
CA PRO A 97 3.87 3.46 23.20
C PRO A 97 2.44 3.14 23.62
N LEU A 98 1.41 3.72 22.98
CA LEU A 98 0.01 3.53 23.37
C LEU A 98 -0.66 2.34 22.68
N ILE A 99 -0.04 1.75 21.65
CA ILE A 99 -0.64 0.62 20.93
C ILE A 99 -0.85 -0.60 21.83
N ASN A 100 -1.93 -1.35 21.58
CA ASN A 100 -2.14 -2.66 22.18
C ASN A 100 -1.49 -3.74 21.29
N MET A 101 -0.46 -4.41 21.81
CA MET A 101 0.33 -5.37 21.03
C MET A 101 -0.48 -6.57 20.53
N ASP A 102 -1.48 -7.02 21.29
CA ASP A 102 -2.30 -8.18 20.90
C ASP A 102 -3.25 -7.81 19.74
N VAL A 103 -3.82 -6.60 19.80
CA VAL A 103 -4.64 -6.06 18.70
C VAL A 103 -3.78 -5.83 17.46
N GLU A 104 -2.62 -5.18 17.61
CA GLU A 104 -1.73 -4.88 16.48
C GLU A 104 -1.12 -6.14 15.86
N ALA A 105 -0.82 -7.19 16.64
CA ALA A 105 -0.40 -8.47 16.09
C ALA A 105 -1.45 -9.08 15.17
N GLY A 106 -2.71 -8.99 15.58
CA GLY A 106 -3.83 -9.39 14.75
C GLY A 106 -3.94 -8.57 13.46
N ARG A 107 -3.82 -7.24 13.58
CA ARG A 107 -3.86 -6.31 12.43
C ARG A 107 -2.71 -6.55 11.46
N MET A 108 -1.50 -6.77 11.96
CA MET A 108 -0.32 -7.06 11.15
C MET A 108 -0.48 -8.36 10.38
N THR A 109 -1.03 -9.41 11.00
CA THR A 109 -1.32 -10.68 10.33
C THR A 109 -2.33 -10.50 9.20
N LEU A 110 -3.42 -9.78 9.47
CA LEU A 110 -4.44 -9.48 8.48
C LEU A 110 -3.86 -8.67 7.31
N TYR A 111 -3.11 -7.62 7.64
CA TYR A 111 -2.42 -6.76 6.70
C TYR A 111 -1.50 -7.54 5.77
N ILE A 112 -0.62 -8.37 6.32
CA ILE A 112 0.34 -9.16 5.54
C ILE A 112 -0.39 -10.12 4.60
N LYS A 113 -1.39 -10.87 5.11
CA LYS A 113 -2.06 -11.92 4.34
C LYS A 113 -3.00 -11.38 3.27
N GLU A 114 -3.81 -10.38 3.63
CA GLU A 114 -4.93 -9.95 2.80
C GLU A 114 -4.58 -8.77 1.89
N LEU A 115 -3.68 -7.87 2.35
CA LEU A 115 -3.49 -6.57 1.72
C LEU A 115 -2.11 -6.46 1.05
N LEU A 116 -1.10 -7.01 1.70
CA LEU A 116 0.28 -6.90 1.24
C LEU A 116 0.66 -8.02 0.26
N LEU A 117 0.46 -9.29 0.64
CA LEU A 117 0.87 -10.47 -0.13
C LEU A 117 -0.19 -10.93 -1.15
N THR A 118 -0.68 -9.98 -1.95
CA THR A 118 -1.60 -10.25 -3.07
C THR A 118 -0.96 -11.15 -4.13
N PRO A 119 -1.74 -11.82 -5.01
CA PRO A 119 -1.20 -12.60 -6.13
C PRO A 119 -0.24 -11.77 -7.01
N ASN A 120 -0.62 -10.54 -7.33
CA ASN A 120 0.24 -9.64 -8.11
C ASN A 120 1.59 -9.37 -7.41
N VAL A 121 1.60 -9.13 -6.10
CA VAL A 121 2.84 -8.88 -5.35
C VAL A 121 3.71 -10.14 -5.28
N LYS A 122 3.11 -11.32 -5.13
CA LYS A 122 3.85 -12.59 -5.15
C LYS A 122 4.54 -12.82 -6.50
N ASP A 123 3.84 -12.53 -7.60
CA ASP A 123 4.35 -12.78 -8.95
C ASP A 123 5.29 -11.68 -9.45
N ASN A 124 5.04 -10.42 -9.10
CA ASN A 124 5.70 -9.23 -9.68
C ASN A 124 6.53 -8.42 -8.68
N GLY A 125 6.51 -8.80 -7.40
CA GLY A 125 7.20 -8.13 -6.31
C GLY A 125 6.47 -6.89 -5.79
N PHE A 126 6.95 -6.38 -4.67
CA PHE A 126 6.43 -5.15 -4.06
C PHE A 126 6.44 -3.96 -5.01
N SER A 127 5.44 -3.08 -4.85
CA SER A 127 5.25 -1.88 -5.66
C SER A 127 5.10 -2.13 -7.16
N SER A 128 4.74 -3.33 -7.58
CA SER A 128 4.34 -3.61 -8.96
C SER A 128 2.93 -3.09 -9.23
N VAL A 129 2.79 -2.27 -10.27
CA VAL A 129 1.51 -1.64 -10.63
C VAL A 129 1.06 -2.15 -12.00
N SER A 130 -0.18 -2.62 -12.07
CA SER A 130 -0.86 -2.94 -13.32
C SER A 130 -1.44 -1.64 -13.90
N THR A 131 -1.00 -1.30 -15.11
CA THR A 131 -1.51 -0.14 -15.86
C THR A 131 -3.03 -0.17 -16.00
N ALA A 132 -3.60 -1.36 -16.30
CA ALA A 132 -5.04 -1.52 -16.45
C ALA A 132 -5.80 -1.30 -15.14
N ARG A 133 -5.26 -1.79 -14.01
CA ARG A 133 -5.86 -1.57 -12.69
C ARG A 133 -5.76 -0.10 -12.26
N LEU A 134 -4.63 0.55 -12.55
CA LEU A 134 -4.44 1.97 -12.25
C LEU A 134 -5.40 2.83 -13.09
N GLN A 135 -5.59 2.50 -14.37
CA GLN A 135 -6.57 3.19 -15.21
C GLN A 135 -7.99 3.06 -14.65
N LYS A 136 -8.43 1.86 -14.27
CA LYS A 136 -9.74 1.68 -13.62
C LYS A 136 -9.90 2.51 -12.35
N SER A 137 -8.82 2.65 -11.57
CA SER A 137 -8.83 3.48 -10.36
C SER A 137 -9.01 4.98 -10.71
N ILE A 138 -8.36 5.44 -11.78
CA ILE A 138 -8.53 6.81 -12.29
C ILE A 138 -9.98 7.02 -12.75
N ASP A 139 -10.51 6.09 -13.55
CA ASP A 139 -11.86 6.18 -14.11
C ASP A 139 -12.92 6.22 -12.99
N ALA A 140 -12.78 5.38 -11.97
CA ALA A 140 -13.70 5.36 -10.81
C ALA A 140 -13.69 6.69 -10.04
N VAL A 141 -12.53 7.33 -9.87
CA VAL A 141 -12.42 8.65 -9.22
C VAL A 141 -13.05 9.73 -10.10
N VAL A 142 -12.80 9.71 -11.41
CA VAL A 142 -13.39 10.64 -12.38
C VAL A 142 -14.91 10.56 -12.36
N GLU A 143 -15.46 9.34 -12.39
CA GLU A 143 -16.89 9.09 -12.34
C GLU A 143 -17.51 9.55 -11.02
N ALA A 144 -16.91 9.14 -9.88
CA ALA A 144 -17.46 9.43 -8.56
C ALA A 144 -17.46 10.93 -8.20
N PHE A 145 -16.43 11.67 -8.62
CA PHE A 145 -16.26 13.08 -8.26
C PHE A 145 -16.56 14.06 -9.41
N GLY A 146 -16.93 13.57 -10.60
CA GLY A 146 -17.10 14.41 -11.79
C GLY A 146 -15.83 15.18 -12.18
N ALA A 147 -14.66 14.64 -11.82
CA ALA A 147 -13.39 15.33 -11.97
C ALA A 147 -12.98 15.42 -13.45
N LYS A 148 -12.56 16.60 -13.89
CA LYS A 148 -11.89 16.75 -15.19
C LYS A 148 -10.38 16.57 -14.95
N THR A 149 -9.83 15.44 -15.38
CA THR A 149 -8.40 15.14 -15.23
C THR A 149 -7.79 14.70 -16.56
N THR A 150 -6.51 15.05 -16.76
CA THR A 150 -5.65 14.51 -17.83
C THR A 150 -4.74 13.39 -17.30
N ALA A 151 -4.93 12.96 -16.05
CA ALA A 151 -4.11 11.94 -15.43
C ALA A 151 -4.18 10.64 -16.23
N THR A 152 -2.99 10.09 -16.49
CA THR A 152 -2.81 8.77 -17.08
C THR A 152 -2.01 7.92 -16.10
N PRO A 153 -2.04 6.58 -16.21
CA PRO A 153 -1.21 5.71 -15.39
C PRO A 153 0.27 6.11 -15.42
N ALA A 154 0.79 6.49 -16.59
CA ALA A 154 2.18 6.95 -16.77
C ALA A 154 2.45 8.32 -16.13
N SER A 155 1.43 9.18 -15.99
CA SER A 155 1.58 10.44 -15.28
C SER A 155 1.50 10.29 -13.75
N LEU A 156 1.05 9.15 -13.23
CA LEU A 156 0.91 8.93 -11.79
C LEU A 156 1.98 8.01 -11.21
N TYR A 157 2.56 7.11 -12.00
CA TYR A 157 3.47 6.09 -11.50
C TYR A 157 4.67 5.84 -12.43
N THR A 158 5.83 5.55 -11.83
CA THR A 158 7.04 5.15 -12.55
C THR A 158 7.82 4.05 -11.83
N GLU A 159 8.30 3.07 -12.60
CA GLU A 159 9.15 1.99 -12.08
C GLU A 159 10.64 2.36 -12.01
N ARG A 160 11.04 3.52 -12.53
CA ARG A 160 12.45 3.92 -12.73
C ARG A 160 13.30 3.84 -11.46
N PHE A 161 12.70 4.06 -10.30
CA PHE A 161 13.37 4.09 -9.01
C PHE A 161 13.22 2.78 -8.21
N LEU A 162 12.52 1.80 -8.77
CA LEU A 162 12.35 0.50 -8.12
C LEU A 162 13.63 -0.32 -8.17
N PRO A 163 13.95 -1.07 -7.10
CA PRO A 163 14.94 -2.13 -7.18
C PRO A 163 14.58 -3.19 -8.23
N PRO A 164 15.55 -3.97 -8.71
CA PRO A 164 15.31 -5.13 -9.57
C PRO A 164 14.23 -6.05 -8.98
N LYS A 165 13.42 -6.67 -9.84
CA LYS A 165 12.29 -7.53 -9.42
C LYS A 165 12.68 -8.56 -8.36
N ALA A 166 13.83 -9.23 -8.52
CA ALA A 166 14.34 -10.22 -7.58
C ALA A 166 14.54 -9.66 -6.15
N GLU A 167 14.92 -8.38 -6.02
CA GLU A 167 15.06 -7.74 -4.72
C GLU A 167 13.70 -7.40 -4.08
N ARG A 168 12.64 -7.29 -4.88
CA ARG A 168 11.29 -6.90 -4.47
C ARG A 168 10.35 -8.09 -4.20
N ILE A 169 10.73 -9.32 -4.55
CA ILE A 169 9.92 -10.49 -4.25
C ILE A 169 9.81 -10.66 -2.72
N PRO A 170 8.58 -10.78 -2.17
CA PRO A 170 8.39 -11.01 -0.74
C PRO A 170 8.97 -12.37 -0.32
N PRO A 171 9.48 -12.50 0.91
CA PRO A 171 9.79 -13.81 1.47
C PRO A 171 8.50 -14.62 1.68
N ALA A 172 8.66 -15.93 1.89
CA ALA A 172 7.55 -16.75 2.38
C ALA A 172 7.10 -16.24 3.75
N TYR A 173 5.78 -16.10 3.91
CA TYR A 173 5.18 -15.74 5.19
C TYR A 173 4.88 -17.00 5.99
N HIS A 174 5.36 -17.04 7.23
CA HIS A 174 5.14 -18.12 8.18
C HIS A 174 4.54 -17.51 9.45
N GLU A 175 3.45 -18.11 9.94
CA GLU A 175 2.76 -17.70 11.17
C GLU A 175 3.49 -18.18 12.43
#